data_AF-A0A524D1K5-F1
#
_entry.id   AF-A0A524D1K5-F1
#
_cell.length_a   1.000
_cell.length_b   1.000
_cell.length_c   1.000
_cell.angle_alpha   90.00
_cell.angle_beta   90.00
_cell.angle_gamma   90.00
#
_symmetry.space_group_name_H-M   'P 1'
#
loop_
_entity.id
_entity.type
_entity.pdbx_description
1 polymer ?
#
loop_
_entity_poly.entity_id
_entity_poly.type
_entity_poly.pdbx_seq_one_letter_code
_entity_poly.pdbx_strand_id
1 'polypeptide(L)'
;MKIREFNEFKEDPSKETAMAFGVAITKLKAPIEDKRLRFREAFKIVGNNDTLEAIINMWAVASMLESQIPPARKIQAVREFLQDEELQPFMIEQWTTLIYDLNRAPKDILDFIAIDIRNLRGISKELRKRLGHPNPEHPFSR
;
A
#
# COMPACT_ATOMS: atom_id res chain seq x y z
N MET A 1 -16.85 -10.03 -8.78
CA MET A 1 -16.72 -9.75 -7.34
C MET A 1 -17.03 -8.28 -7.07
N LYS A 2 -17.98 -7.98 -6.18
CA LYS A 2 -18.31 -6.60 -5.77
C LYS A 2 -17.53 -6.27 -4.49
N ILE A 3 -16.78 -5.17 -4.49
CA ILE A 3 -16.10 -4.64 -3.30
C ILE A 3 -16.90 -3.42 -2.89
N ARG A 4 -17.45 -3.42 -1.67
CA ARG A 4 -18.34 -2.35 -1.20
C ARG A 4 -17.60 -1.01 -1.21
N GLU A 5 -16.36 -1.01 -0.71
CA GLU A 5 -15.49 0.15 -0.61
C GLU A 5 -15.16 0.73 -2.00
N PHE A 6 -15.13 -0.10 -3.05
CA PHE A 6 -14.95 0.39 -4.42
C PHE A 6 -16.19 1.10 -4.95
N ASN A 7 -17.39 0.62 -4.61
CA ASN A 7 -18.62 1.31 -4.98
C ASN A 7 -18.76 2.63 -4.23
N GLU A 8 -18.43 2.65 -2.93
CA GLU A 8 -18.39 3.87 -2.11
C GLU A 8 -17.41 4.89 -2.71
N PHE A 9 -16.19 4.48 -3.07
CA PHE A 9 -15.22 5.35 -3.75
C PHE A 9 -15.72 5.88 -5.09
N LYS A 10 -16.51 5.08 -5.84
CA LYS A 10 -17.08 5.50 -7.12
C LYS A 10 -18.21 6.52 -6.95
N GLU A 11 -19.01 6.39 -5.89
CA GLU A 11 -20.14 7.28 -5.61
C GLU A 11 -19.68 8.60 -4.99
N ASP A 12 -18.70 8.56 -4.09
CA ASP A 12 -18.16 9.73 -3.39
C ASP A 12 -16.61 9.64 -3.28
N PRO A 13 -15.87 10.08 -4.32
CA PRO A 13 -14.41 10.04 -4.32
C PRO A 13 -13.82 11.02 -3.29
N SER A 14 -13.25 10.50 -2.21
CA SER A 14 -12.63 11.24 -1.13
C SER A 14 -11.38 10.52 -0.61
N LYS A 15 -10.60 11.18 0.26
CA LYS A 15 -9.39 10.58 0.84
C LYS A 15 -9.77 9.33 1.63
N GLU A 16 -10.86 9.41 2.36
CA GLU A 16 -11.42 8.36 3.21
C GLU A 16 -11.84 7.15 2.37
N THR A 17 -12.62 7.37 1.30
CA THR A 17 -13.10 6.27 0.44
C THR A 17 -11.97 5.67 -0.39
N ALA A 18 -11.00 6.47 -0.84
CA ALA A 18 -9.80 5.98 -1.53
C ALA A 18 -8.93 5.10 -0.61
N MET A 19 -8.70 5.53 0.63
CA MET A 19 -7.97 4.74 1.63
C MET A 19 -8.71 3.43 1.95
N ALA A 20 -10.02 3.48 2.18
CA ALA A 20 -10.84 2.31 2.45
C ALA A 20 -10.79 1.29 1.30
N PHE A 21 -10.95 1.77 0.06
CA PHE A 21 -10.83 0.96 -1.15
C PHE A 21 -9.46 0.29 -1.25
N GLY A 22 -8.38 1.06 -1.09
CA GLY A 22 -7.02 0.56 -1.18
C GLY A 22 -6.70 -0.54 -0.16
N VAL A 23 -7.14 -0.34 1.09
CA VAL A 23 -7.06 -1.36 2.15
C VAL A 23 -7.83 -2.62 1.76
N ALA A 24 -9.06 -2.47 1.28
CA ALA A 24 -9.93 -3.60 0.92
C ALA A 24 -9.31 -4.45 -0.20
N ILE A 25 -8.81 -3.81 -1.27
CA ILE A 25 -8.12 -4.50 -2.38
C ILE A 25 -6.85 -5.20 -1.90
N THR A 26 -6.07 -4.55 -1.06
CA THR A 26 -4.79 -5.11 -0.59
C THR A 26 -5.04 -6.34 0.29
N LYS A 27 -6.03 -6.30 1.19
CA LYS A 27 -6.42 -7.45 2.03
C LYS A 27 -6.99 -8.61 1.23
N LEU A 28 -7.68 -8.32 0.13
CA LEU A 28 -8.32 -9.31 -0.71
C LEU A 28 -7.32 -10.39 -1.18
N LYS A 29 -7.70 -11.66 -1.00
CA LYS A 29 -7.02 -12.82 -1.57
C LYS A 29 -7.57 -13.09 -2.97
N ALA A 30 -7.05 -12.38 -3.97
CA ALA A 30 -7.43 -12.53 -5.37
C ALA A 30 -6.17 -12.47 -6.26
N PRO A 31 -6.23 -12.99 -7.50
CA PRO A 31 -5.16 -12.84 -8.48
C PRO A 31 -4.74 -11.38 -8.66
N ILE A 32 -3.44 -11.17 -8.89
CA ILE A 32 -2.90 -9.82 -9.08
C ILE A 32 -3.54 -9.07 -10.24
N GLU A 33 -3.94 -9.78 -11.31
CA GLU A 33 -4.60 -9.16 -12.46
C GLU A 33 -5.98 -8.60 -12.12
N ASP A 34 -6.72 -9.25 -11.20
CA ASP A 34 -8.00 -8.74 -10.73
C ASP A 34 -7.80 -7.45 -9.91
N LYS A 35 -6.79 -7.42 -9.03
CA LYS A 35 -6.43 -6.22 -8.26
C LYS A 35 -6.02 -5.08 -9.20
N ARG A 36 -5.19 -5.37 -10.21
CA ARG A 36 -4.76 -4.39 -11.23
C ARG A 36 -5.93 -3.82 -12.01
N LEU A 37 -6.90 -4.65 -12.39
CA LEU A 37 -8.09 -4.17 -13.08
C LEU A 37 -8.86 -3.16 -12.22
N ARG A 38 -8.98 -3.42 -10.91
CA ARG A 38 -9.65 -2.48 -9.98
C ARG A 38 -8.91 -1.17 -9.83
N PHE A 39 -7.59 -1.18 -9.72
CA PHE A 39 -6.83 0.07 -9.69
C PHE A 39 -6.92 0.84 -11.00
N ARG A 40 -6.93 0.17 -12.16
CA ARG A 40 -7.18 0.83 -13.45
C ARG A 40 -8.55 1.51 -13.51
N GLU A 41 -9.58 0.90 -12.94
CA GLU A 41 -10.89 1.54 -12.83
C GLU A 41 -10.86 2.71 -11.83
N ALA A 42 -10.16 2.57 -10.70
CA ALA A 42 -9.99 3.63 -9.71
C ALA A 42 -9.28 4.87 -10.29
N PHE A 43 -8.21 4.69 -11.07
CA PHE A 43 -7.51 5.81 -11.73
C PHE A 43 -8.43 6.59 -12.70
N LYS A 44 -9.44 5.95 -13.29
CA LYS A 44 -10.44 6.66 -14.12
C LYS A 44 -11.39 7.53 -13.29
N ILE A 45 -11.61 7.16 -12.03
CA ILE A 45 -12.49 7.90 -11.10
C ILE A 45 -11.76 9.10 -10.51
N VAL A 46 -10.47 8.94 -10.19
CA VAL A 46 -9.60 9.99 -9.63
C VAL A 46 -9.60 11.27 -10.49
N GLY A 47 -9.56 11.14 -11.82
CA GLY A 47 -9.49 12.29 -12.72
C GLY A 47 -8.19 13.07 -12.54
N ASN A 48 -8.28 14.39 -12.34
CA ASN A 48 -7.13 15.29 -12.15
C ASN A 48 -6.91 15.65 -10.67
N ASN A 49 -7.32 14.78 -9.74
CA ASN A 49 -7.14 15.02 -8.31
C ASN A 49 -5.84 14.37 -7.84
N ASP A 50 -4.78 15.19 -7.75
CA ASP A 50 -3.43 14.74 -7.40
C ASP A 50 -3.40 13.99 -6.06
N THR A 51 -4.13 14.45 -5.05
CA THR A 51 -4.17 13.75 -3.75
C THR A 51 -4.80 12.37 -3.85
N LEU A 52 -5.90 12.23 -4.57
CA LEU A 52 -6.53 10.92 -4.77
C LEU A 52 -5.66 10.02 -5.65
N GLU A 53 -4.97 10.59 -6.64
CA GLU A 53 -4.03 9.85 -7.48
C GLU A 53 -2.90 9.27 -6.64
N ALA A 54 -2.27 10.08 -5.78
CA ALA A 54 -1.21 9.66 -4.87
C ALA A 54 -1.67 8.52 -3.95
N ILE A 55 -2.87 8.64 -3.35
CA ILE A 55 -3.44 7.60 -2.47
C ILE A 55 -3.68 6.30 -3.25
N ILE A 56 -4.31 6.37 -4.43
CA ILE A 56 -4.59 5.21 -5.26
C ILE A 56 -3.28 4.57 -5.76
N ASN A 57 -2.29 5.37 -6.13
CA ASN A 57 -0.97 4.90 -6.54
C ASN A 57 -0.24 4.16 -5.40
N MET A 58 -0.20 4.73 -4.20
CA MET A 58 0.35 4.08 -3.00
C MET A 58 -0.25 2.68 -2.80
N TRP A 59 -1.59 2.56 -2.88
CA TRP A 59 -2.27 1.26 -2.73
C TRP A 59 -2.08 0.31 -3.92
N ALA A 60 -1.95 0.84 -5.14
CA ALA A 60 -1.60 0.03 -6.30
C ALA A 60 -0.20 -0.59 -6.16
N VAL A 61 0.77 0.17 -5.64
CA VAL A 61 2.12 -0.32 -5.34
C VAL A 61 2.07 -1.44 -4.30
N ALA A 62 1.21 -1.35 -3.29
CA ALA A 62 0.97 -2.43 -2.32
C ALA A 62 0.68 -3.78 -3.00
N SER A 63 -0.24 -3.77 -3.97
CA SER A 63 -0.55 -4.97 -4.75
C SER A 63 0.59 -5.38 -5.68
N MET A 64 1.31 -4.42 -6.24
CA MET A 64 2.45 -4.67 -7.10
C MET A 64 3.58 -5.46 -6.40
N LEU A 65 3.74 -5.31 -5.08
CA LEU A 65 4.70 -6.09 -4.30
C LEU A 65 4.45 -7.61 -4.38
N GLU A 66 3.20 -8.03 -4.55
CA GLU A 66 2.80 -9.44 -4.71
C GLU A 66 3.10 -9.99 -6.12
N SER A 67 3.35 -9.12 -7.11
CA SER A 67 3.51 -9.53 -8.51
C SER A 67 4.91 -10.11 -8.82
N GLN A 68 5.07 -10.79 -9.96
CA GLN A 68 6.35 -11.36 -10.40
C GLN A 68 7.29 -10.36 -11.09
N ILE A 69 7.07 -9.04 -10.93
CA ILE A 69 7.96 -8.05 -11.53
C ILE A 69 9.33 -8.03 -10.83
N PRO A 70 10.39 -7.50 -11.50
CA PRO A 70 11.72 -7.43 -10.91
C PRO A 70 11.76 -6.69 -9.56
N PRO A 71 12.54 -7.19 -8.58
CA PRO A 71 12.77 -6.56 -7.28
C PRO A 71 13.04 -5.05 -7.33
N ALA A 72 13.93 -4.63 -8.23
CA ALA A 72 14.32 -3.23 -8.36
C ALA A 72 13.13 -2.31 -8.70
N ARG A 73 12.19 -2.77 -9.54
CA ARG A 73 10.99 -2.00 -9.89
C ARG A 73 10.01 -1.89 -8.72
N LYS A 74 9.91 -2.92 -7.87
CA LYS A 74 9.10 -2.87 -6.65
C LYS A 74 9.62 -1.80 -5.68
N ILE A 75 10.93 -1.84 -5.42
CA ILE A 75 11.61 -0.88 -4.53
C ILE A 75 11.49 0.54 -5.08
N GLN A 76 11.74 0.72 -6.38
CA GLN A 76 11.64 2.03 -7.03
C GLN A 76 10.25 2.64 -6.88
N ALA A 77 9.19 1.89 -7.18
CA ALA A 77 7.83 2.41 -7.06
C ALA A 77 7.45 2.76 -5.61
N VAL A 78 7.99 2.03 -4.63
CA VAL A 78 7.81 2.42 -3.23
C VAL A 78 8.49 3.75 -2.96
N ARG A 79 9.75 3.91 -3.37
CA ARG A 79 10.49 5.17 -3.19
C ARG A 79 9.83 6.35 -3.87
N GLU A 80 9.24 6.14 -5.04
CA GLU A 80 8.51 7.17 -5.78
C GLU A 80 7.32 7.69 -4.95
N PHE A 81 6.44 6.81 -4.44
CA PHE A 81 5.33 7.30 -3.61
C PHE A 81 5.80 7.83 -2.25
N LEU A 82 6.90 7.33 -1.68
CA LEU A 82 7.43 7.86 -0.42
C LEU A 82 7.93 9.31 -0.53
N GLN A 83 8.17 9.79 -1.76
CA GLN A 83 8.56 11.16 -2.06
C GLN A 83 7.36 12.04 -2.46
N ASP A 84 6.15 11.47 -2.53
CA ASP A 84 4.94 12.18 -2.94
C ASP A 84 4.45 13.10 -1.81
N GLU A 85 4.39 14.40 -2.10
CA GLU A 85 4.03 15.44 -1.12
C GLU A 85 2.55 15.39 -0.72
N GLU A 86 1.71 14.73 -1.52
CA GLU A 86 0.28 14.55 -1.22
C GLU A 86 0.03 13.49 -0.15
N LEU A 87 1.01 12.61 0.10
CA LEU A 87 0.90 11.52 1.06
C LEU A 87 1.28 11.94 2.47
N GLN A 88 0.32 11.83 3.38
CA GLN A 88 0.54 12.15 4.78
C GLN A 88 1.20 10.95 5.50
N PRO A 89 2.09 11.19 6.49
CA PRO A 89 2.81 10.11 7.18
C PRO A 89 1.93 9.00 7.75
N PHE A 90 0.72 9.33 8.24
CA PHE A 90 -0.20 8.32 8.76
C PHE A 90 -0.72 7.37 7.68
N MET A 91 -0.86 7.82 6.42
CA MET A 91 -1.29 7.00 5.30
C MET A 91 -0.21 5.96 4.97
N ILE A 92 1.05 6.41 4.94
CA ILE A 92 2.23 5.56 4.74
C ILE A 92 2.34 4.56 5.90
N GLU A 93 2.10 4.97 7.14
CA GLU A 93 2.13 4.09 8.31
C GLU A 93 1.05 3.00 8.23
N GLN A 94 -0.17 3.36 7.83
CA GLN A 94 -1.26 2.40 7.63
C GLN A 94 -0.94 1.41 6.50
N TRP A 95 -0.42 1.91 5.37
CA TRP A 95 0.03 1.08 4.25
C TRP A 95 1.11 0.10 4.68
N THR A 96 2.12 0.59 5.40
CA THR A 96 3.27 -0.20 5.87
C THR A 96 2.80 -1.28 6.82
N THR A 97 2.00 -0.93 7.82
CA THR A 97 1.45 -1.88 8.79
C THR A 97 0.73 -3.02 8.07
N LEU A 98 -0.13 -2.68 7.10
CA LEU A 98 -0.89 -3.69 6.37
C LEU A 98 0.00 -4.60 5.52
N ILE A 99 0.97 -4.05 4.78
CA ILE A 99 1.84 -4.85 3.92
C ILE A 99 2.68 -5.85 4.73
N TYR A 100 3.16 -5.44 5.90
CA TYR A 100 3.96 -6.31 6.76
C TYR A 100 3.09 -7.33 7.50
N ASP A 101 1.87 -6.96 7.90
CA ASP A 101 0.90 -7.92 8.46
C ASP A 101 0.52 -9.00 7.45
N LEU A 102 0.36 -8.64 6.18
CA LEU A 102 0.01 -9.58 5.12
C LEU A 102 1.18 -10.47 4.72
N ASN A 103 2.41 -9.96 4.76
CA ASN A 103 3.65 -10.67 4.44
C ASN A 103 3.59 -11.46 3.10
N ARG A 104 2.99 -10.85 2.07
CA ARG A 104 2.81 -11.48 0.74
C ARG A 104 3.90 -11.13 -0.27
N ALA A 105 4.86 -10.30 0.12
CA ALA A 105 6.01 -9.93 -0.69
C ALA A 105 7.26 -10.71 -0.22
N PRO A 106 8.28 -10.89 -1.08
CA PRO A 106 9.54 -11.51 -0.67
C PRO A 106 10.19 -10.76 0.50
N LYS A 107 10.73 -11.49 1.48
CA LYS A 107 11.29 -10.93 2.71
C LYS A 107 12.36 -9.87 2.44
N ASP A 108 13.28 -10.12 1.51
CA ASP A 108 14.36 -9.16 1.20
C ASP A 108 13.80 -7.82 0.69
N ILE A 109 12.70 -7.86 -0.07
CA ILE A 109 12.03 -6.64 -0.54
C ILE A 109 11.41 -5.86 0.62
N LEU A 110 10.76 -6.57 1.55
CA LEU A 110 10.22 -5.96 2.76
C LEU A 110 11.35 -5.35 3.60
N ASP A 111 12.46 -6.07 3.79
CA ASP A 111 13.60 -5.56 4.57
C ASP A 111 14.22 -4.29 3.95
N PHE A 112 14.32 -4.21 2.61
CA PHE A 112 14.75 -2.98 1.92
C PHE A 112 13.77 -1.83 2.12
N ILE A 113 12.47 -2.08 1.92
CA ILE A 113 11.42 -1.07 2.13
C ILE A 113 11.42 -0.58 3.58
N ALA A 114 11.67 -1.47 4.55
CA ALA A 114 11.71 -1.14 5.97
C ALA A 114 12.77 -0.06 6.26
N ILE A 115 13.91 -0.13 5.59
CA ILE A 115 14.99 0.85 5.74
C ILE A 115 14.51 2.24 5.29
N ASP A 116 13.93 2.33 4.09
CA ASP A 116 13.46 3.59 3.53
C ASP A 116 12.38 4.23 4.42
N ILE A 117 11.40 3.44 4.89
CA ILE A 117 10.29 3.94 5.71
C ILE A 117 10.72 4.37 7.12
N ARG A 118 11.68 3.66 7.73
CA ARG A 118 12.22 4.03 9.06
C ARG A 118 12.81 5.44 9.09
N ASN A 119 13.36 5.89 7.95
CA ASN A 119 14.03 7.18 7.83
C ASN A 119 13.08 8.34 7.55
N LEU A 120 11.79 8.07 7.29
CA LEU A 120 10.81 9.11 7.01
C LEU A 120 10.47 9.93 8.26
N ARG A 121 10.38 11.25 8.08
CA ARG A 121 9.89 12.16 9.10
C ARG A 121 8.38 11.96 9.31
N GLY A 122 7.94 11.97 10.56
CA GLY A 122 6.51 11.86 10.90
C GLY A 122 5.99 10.42 11.10
N ILE A 123 6.79 9.40 10.78
CA ILE A 123 6.45 8.00 11.11
C ILE A 123 6.57 7.75 12.62
N SER A 124 5.60 7.01 13.20
CA SER A 124 5.57 6.72 14.63
C SER A 124 6.81 5.96 15.12
N LYS A 125 7.17 6.18 16.39
CA LYS A 125 8.24 5.42 17.06
C LYS A 125 7.92 3.93 17.12
N GLU A 126 6.65 3.58 17.26
CA GLU A 126 6.18 2.20 17.33
C GLU A 126 6.42 1.47 16.01
N LEU A 127 6.04 2.09 14.88
CA LEU A 127 6.32 1.53 13.57
C LEU A 127 7.82 1.41 13.32
N ARG A 128 8.62 2.42 13.67
CA ARG A 128 10.08 2.35 13.52
C ARG A 128 10.71 1.20 14.30
N LYS A 129 10.26 0.96 15.53
CA LYS A 129 10.71 -0.16 16.34
C LYS A 129 10.32 -1.48 15.70
N ARG A 130 9.06 -1.61 15.25
CA ARG A 130 8.56 -2.79 14.53
C ARG A 130 9.38 -3.12 13.28
N LEU A 131 9.73 -2.11 12.48
CA LEU A 131 10.56 -2.24 11.27
C LEU A 131 12.06 -2.48 11.58
N GLY A 132 12.50 -2.18 12.81
CA GLY A 132 13.86 -2.37 13.29
C GLY A 132 14.14 -3.77 13.84
N HIS A 133 13.11 -4.54 14.13
CA HIS A 133 13.23 -5.97 14.39
C HIS A 133 13.21 -6.71 13.04
N PRO A 134 14.15 -7.64 12.77
CA PRO A 134 13.97 -8.56 11.65
C PRO A 134 12.61 -9.20 11.83
N ASN A 135 11.75 -9.06 10.83
CA ASN A 135 10.33 -9.44 10.79
C ASN A 135 9.99 -10.43 11.92
N PRO A 136 9.30 -10.02 13.01
CA PRO A 136 9.04 -10.93 14.12
C PRO A 136 8.31 -12.12 13.54
N GLU A 137 8.96 -13.27 13.55
CA GLU A 137 8.34 -14.53 13.14
C GLU A 137 7.01 -14.63 13.89
N HIS A 138 5.92 -14.58 13.13
CA HIS A 138 4.52 -14.80 13.53
C HIS A 138 4.18 -14.67 15.03
N PRO A 139 3.34 -13.72 15.46
CA PRO A 139 2.30 -14.09 16.39
C PRO A 139 1.22 -14.83 15.57
N PHE A 140 0.81 -16.01 16.02
CA PHE A 140 -0.22 -16.89 15.46
C PHE A 140 0.23 -17.85 14.35
N SER A 141 0.82 -18.96 14.79
CA SER A 141 0.50 -20.28 14.26
C SER A 141 0.05 -21.17 15.42
N ARG A 142 -1.28 -21.37 15.49
CA ARG A 142 -2.07 -22.32 16.30
C ARG A 142 -1.78 -22.44 17.80
#